data_AF-A0A9C9BWM0-F1
#
_entry.id   AF-A0A9C9BWM0-F1
#
_cell.length_a   1.000
_cell.length_b   1.000
_cell.length_c   1.000
_cell.angle_alpha   90.00
_cell.angle_beta   90.00
_cell.angle_gamma   90.00
#
_symmetry.space_group_name_H-M   'P 1'
#
loop_
_entity.id
_entity.type
_entity.pdbx_description
1 polymer ?
#
loop_
_entity_poly.entity_id
_entity_poly.type
_entity_poly.pdbx_seq_one_letter_code
_entity_poly.pdbx_strand_id
1 'polypeptide(L)'
;MTLPAFLYFSLLGLLYGTLFHLWRGGGAGRLLLYTLLSWSGFWVGHMAGAYLNWTFWRVGPVNLGTATLLSFVFLALGHWLSKESVQA
;
A
#
# COMPACT_ATOMS: atom_id res chain seq x y z
N MET A 1 -2.82 4.68 -16.90
CA MET A 1 -1.36 4.40 -16.76
C MET A 1 -0.92 3.43 -17.85
N THR A 2 0.35 3.44 -18.26
CA THR A 2 0.92 2.46 -19.21
C THR A 2 1.16 1.10 -18.55
N LEU A 3 1.37 0.03 -19.32
CA LEU A 3 1.66 -1.30 -18.77
C LEU A 3 2.92 -1.33 -17.88
N PRO A 4 4.08 -0.77 -18.27
CA PRO A 4 5.26 -0.74 -17.40
C PRO A 4 5.00 -0.01 -16.08
N ALA A 5 4.24 1.08 -16.11
CA ALA A 5 3.89 1.83 -14.90
C ALA A 5 2.98 1.02 -13.98
N PHE A 6 1.99 0.30 -14.52
CA PHE A 6 1.11 -0.57 -13.74
C PHE A 6 1.87 -1.71 -13.06
N LEU A 7 2.84 -2.31 -13.76
CA LEU A 7 3.70 -3.36 -13.19
C LEU A 7 4.59 -2.81 -12.07
N TYR A 8 5.30 -1.70 -12.32
CA TYR A 8 6.10 -1.02 -11.30
C TYR A 8 5.27 -0.67 -10.05
N PHE A 9 4.11 -0.06 -10.28
CA PHE A 9 3.15 0.30 -9.25
C PHE A 9 2.72 -0.92 -8.42
N SER A 10 2.34 -2.01 -9.09
CA SER A 10 1.82 -3.21 -8.43
C SER A 10 2.91 -3.93 -7.66
N LEU A 11 4.12 -4.03 -8.22
CA LEU A 11 5.27 -4.64 -7.54
C LEU A 11 5.63 -3.89 -6.26
N LEU A 12 5.62 -2.55 -6.26
CA LEU A 12 5.89 -1.77 -5.05
C LEU A 12 4.79 -1.92 -4.00
N GLY A 13 3.51 -1.84 -4.39
CA GLY A 13 2.40 -2.06 -3.46
C GLY A 13 2.45 -3.44 -2.81
N LEU A 14 2.73 -4.49 -3.60
CA LEU A 14 2.91 -5.85 -3.08
C LEU A 14 4.15 -5.96 -2.19
N LEU A 15 5.29 -5.39 -2.60
CA LEU A 15 6.54 -5.38 -1.84
C LEU A 15 6.36 -4.73 -0.46
N TYR A 16 5.68 -3.59 -0.37
CA TYR A 16 5.45 -2.95 0.92
C TYR A 16 4.59 -3.81 1.84
N GLY A 17 3.55 -4.46 1.30
CA GLY A 17 2.69 -5.35 2.06
C GLY A 17 3.42 -6.61 2.54
N THR A 18 4.26 -7.22 1.70
CA THR A 18 5.07 -8.39 2.08
C THR A 18 6.18 -8.02 3.08
N LEU A 19 6.88 -6.90 2.89
CA LEU A 19 7.87 -6.43 3.86
C LEU A 19 7.23 -6.11 5.21
N PHE A 20 6.04 -5.49 5.21
CA PHE A 20 5.29 -5.24 6.43
C PHE A 20 4.83 -6.54 7.10
N HIS A 21 4.41 -7.54 6.33
CA HIS A 21 4.13 -8.89 6.84
C HIS A 21 5.36 -9.53 7.48
N LEU A 22 6.52 -9.48 6.82
CA LEU A 22 7.77 -10.01 7.37
C LEU A 22 8.16 -9.32 8.68
N TRP A 23 7.93 -8.01 8.79
CA TRP A 23 8.20 -7.26 10.01
C TRP A 23 7.24 -7.62 11.15
N ARG A 24 5.93 -7.74 10.87
CA ARG A 24 4.90 -7.98 11.90
C ARG A 24 4.65 -9.45 12.21
N GLY A 25 5.05 -10.35 11.31
CA GLY A 25 4.74 -11.78 11.36
C GLY A 25 3.26 -12.13 11.20
N GLY A 26 2.97 -13.42 11.29
CA GLY A 26 1.63 -14.01 11.19
C GLY A 26 1.49 -15.03 10.06
N GLY A 27 0.35 -15.70 9.99
CA GLY A 27 0.07 -16.73 8.97
C GLY A 27 -0.28 -16.17 7.59
N ALA A 28 -0.61 -17.07 6.66
CA ALA A 28 -0.95 -16.75 5.27
C ALA A 28 -2.12 -15.75 5.13
N GLY A 29 -3.12 -15.81 6.01
CA GLY A 29 -4.22 -14.84 6.02
C GLY A 29 -3.75 -13.40 6.27
N ARG A 30 -2.77 -13.19 7.16
CA ARG A 30 -2.19 -11.86 7.41
C ARG A 30 -1.32 -11.39 6.25
N LEU A 31 -0.62 -12.31 5.58
CA LEU A 31 0.11 -11.98 4.35
C LEU A 31 -0.84 -11.43 3.29
N LEU A 32 -1.96 -12.13 3.04
CA LEU A 32 -2.96 -11.69 2.08
C LEU A 32 -3.61 -10.37 2.49
N LEU A 33 -3.95 -10.20 3.77
CA LEU A 33 -4.50 -8.95 4.28
C LEU A 33 -3.56 -7.77 4.03
N TYR A 34 -2.28 -7.89 4.42
CA TYR A 34 -1.33 -6.79 4.28
C TYR A 34 -0.99 -6.48 2.82
N THR A 35 -0.86 -7.48 1.95
CA THR A 35 -0.62 -7.24 0.52
C THR A 35 -1.80 -6.52 -0.14
N LEU A 36 -3.04 -6.94 0.15
CA LEU A 36 -4.24 -6.27 -0.38
C LEU A 36 -4.42 -4.85 0.15
N LEU A 37 -4.22 -4.64 1.46
CA LEU A 37 -4.30 -3.31 2.07
C LEU A 37 -3.24 -2.36 1.51
N SER A 38 -1.99 -2.83 1.45
CA SER A 38 -0.88 -2.05 0.89
C SER A 38 -1.14 -1.67 -0.55
N TRP A 39 -1.55 -2.64 -1.39
CA TRP A 39 -1.84 -2.40 -2.81
C TRP A 39 -3.02 -1.45 -3.01
N SER A 40 -4.08 -1.58 -2.20
CA SER A 40 -5.24 -0.68 -2.24
C SER A 40 -4.88 0.74 -1.77
N GLY A 41 -4.15 0.87 -0.66
CA GLY A 41 -3.67 2.18 -0.18
C GLY A 41 -2.73 2.86 -1.17
N PHE A 42 -1.92 2.08 -1.90
CA PHE A 42 -1.07 2.58 -2.97
C PHE A 42 -1.90 3.17 -4.14
N TRP A 43 -3.02 2.54 -4.49
CA TRP A 43 -3.97 3.06 -5.50
C TRP A 43 -4.59 4.37 -5.05
N VAL A 44 -5.15 4.37 -3.84
CA VAL A 44 -5.78 5.55 -3.26
C VAL A 44 -4.79 6.72 -3.19
N GLY A 45 -3.57 6.47 -2.72
CA GLY A 45 -2.53 7.51 -2.66
C GLY A 45 -2.08 8.01 -4.03
N HIS A 46 -1.99 7.14 -5.03
CA HIS A 46 -1.68 7.56 -6.40
C HIS A 46 -2.76 8.49 -6.98
N MET A 47 -4.04 8.13 -6.79
CA MET A 47 -5.18 8.92 -7.26
C MET A 47 -5.30 10.24 -6.47
N ALA A 48 -5.10 10.20 -5.16
CA ALA A 48 -5.07 11.41 -4.33
C ALA A 48 -3.98 12.39 -4.78
N GLY A 49 -2.76 11.88 -5.06
CA GLY A 49 -1.68 12.70 -5.60
C GLY A 49 -2.02 13.31 -6.96
N ALA A 50 -2.69 12.56 -7.83
CA ALA A 50 -3.14 13.08 -9.13
C ALA A 50 -4.21 14.17 -8.97
N TYR A 51 -5.21 13.92 -8.12
CA TYR A 51 -6.31 14.84 -7.85
C TYR A 51 -5.83 16.16 -7.23
N LEU A 52 -4.89 16.08 -6.28
CA LEU A 52 -4.33 17.25 -5.59
C LEU A 52 -3.22 17.94 -6.40
N ASN A 53 -2.89 17.46 -7.61
CA ASN A 53 -1.74 17.90 -8.40
C ASN A 53 -0.41 17.85 -7.62
N TRP A 54 -0.29 16.90 -6.69
CA TRP A 54 0.90 16.77 -5.86
C TRP A 54 2.01 16.07 -6.65
N THR A 55 3.12 16.78 -6.86
CA THR A 55 4.27 16.30 -7.64
C THR A 55 5.40 15.72 -6.78
N PHE A 56 5.22 15.65 -5.46
CA PHE A 56 6.25 15.13 -4.56
C PHE A 56 6.57 13.67 -4.87
N TRP A 57 7.85 13.42 -5.16
CA TRP A 57 8.41 12.12 -5.46
C TRP A 57 7.60 11.35 -6.53
N ARG A 58 7.39 11.99 -7.68
CA ARG A 58 6.74 11.38 -8.85
C ARG A 58 7.76 10.65 -9.72
N VAL A 59 7.44 9.43 -10.15
CA VAL A 59 8.27 8.61 -11.05
C VAL A 59 7.44 8.27 -12.28
N GLY A 60 7.75 8.93 -13.41
CA GLY A 60 6.95 8.83 -14.62
C GLY A 60 5.47 9.18 -14.36
N PRO A 61 4.51 8.31 -14.73
CA PRO A 61 3.09 8.55 -14.46
C PRO A 61 2.67 8.19 -13.02
N VAL A 62 3.56 7.66 -12.18
CA VAL A 62 3.23 7.19 -10.83
C VAL A 62 3.56 8.26 -9.80
N ASN A 63 2.54 8.73 -9.08
CA ASN A 63 2.67 9.60 -7.90
C ASN A 63 3.17 8.76 -6.71
N LEU A 64 4.45 8.38 -6.75
CA LEU A 64 5.04 7.42 -5.82
C LEU A 64 5.02 7.91 -4.38
N GLY A 65 5.36 9.18 -4.11
CA GLY A 65 5.36 9.73 -2.76
C GLY A 65 4.02 9.54 -2.04
N THR A 66 2.93 10.01 -2.64
CA THR A 66 1.59 9.91 -2.05
C THR A 66 1.09 8.47 -2.01
N ALA A 67 1.38 7.66 -3.03
CA ALA A 67 1.05 6.24 -3.05
C ALA A 67 1.71 5.48 -1.89
N THR A 68 2.99 5.72 -1.64
CA THR A 68 3.74 5.15 -0.52
C THR A 68 3.14 5.57 0.83
N LEU A 69 2.88 6.87 1.01
CA LEU A 69 2.32 7.38 2.28
C LEU A 69 0.97 6.72 2.61
N LEU A 70 0.02 6.72 1.66
CA LEU A 70 -1.30 6.12 1.93
C LEU A 70 -1.26 4.60 2.02
N SER A 71 -0.35 3.93 1.31
CA SER A 71 -0.10 2.48 1.48
C SER A 71 0.29 2.15 2.93
N PHE A 72 1.22 2.91 3.53
CA PHE A 72 1.59 2.71 4.93
C PHE A 72 0.48 3.09 5.91
N VAL A 73 -0.34 4.10 5.60
CA VAL A 73 -1.54 4.43 6.41
C VAL A 73 -2.52 3.25 6.40
N PHE A 74 -2.82 2.66 5.24
CA PHE A 74 -3.71 1.50 5.14
C PHE A 74 -3.16 0.28 5.88
N LEU A 75 -1.86 0.00 5.75
CA LEU A 75 -1.19 -1.06 6.50
C LEU A 75 -1.27 -0.84 8.00
N ALA A 76 -1.00 0.37 8.49
CA ALA A 76 -1.06 0.71 9.91
C ALA A 76 -2.48 0.55 10.46
N LEU A 77 -3.48 1.08 9.76
CA LEU A 77 -4.89 0.99 10.15
C LEU A 77 -5.38 -0.46 10.15
N GLY A 78 -5.15 -1.21 9.07
CA GLY A 78 -5.57 -2.60 9.01
C GLY A 78 -4.85 -3.50 10.01
N HIS A 79 -3.57 -3.24 10.29
CA HIS A 79 -2.84 -3.92 11.36
C HIS A 79 -3.46 -3.65 12.73
N TRP A 80 -3.76 -2.38 13.03
CA TRP A 80 -4.40 -1.98 14.29
C TRP A 80 -5.76 -2.65 14.45
N LEU A 81 -6.64 -2.55 13.45
CA LEU A 81 -7.98 -3.16 13.47
C LEU A 81 -7.94 -4.69 13.59
N SER A 82 -6.94 -5.35 12.99
CA SER A 82 -6.80 -6.82 13.08
C SER A 82 -6.40 -7.36 14.46
N LYS A 83 -5.98 -6.47 15.38
CA LYS A 83 -5.65 -6.86 16.76
C LYS A 83 -6.90 -6.92 17.64
N GLU A 84 -7.82 -5.98 17.46
CA GLU A 84 -9.06 -5.87 18.23
C GLU A 84 -9.98 -7.08 18.02
N SER A 85 -9.98 -7.66 16.80
CA SER A 85 -10.82 -8.82 16.46
C SER A 85 -10.41 -10.14 17.13
N VAL A 86 -9.30 -10.19 17.87
CA VAL A 86 -8.80 -11.40 18.54
C VAL A 86 -9.11 -11.42 20.04
N GLN A 87 -9.59 -10.31 20.61
CA GLN A 87 -9.82 -10.16 22.05
C GLN A 87 -11.31 -10.12 22.46
N ALA A 88 -12.23 -10.40 21.54
CA ALA A 88 -13.68 -10.43 21.78
C ALA A 88 -14.19 -11.85 22.09
#